data_AF-A0A3D0V8M2-F1
#
_entry.id   AF-A0A3D0V8M2-F1
#
_cell.length_a   1.000
_cell.length_b   1.000
_cell.length_c   1.000
_cell.angle_alpha   90.00
_cell.angle_beta   90.00
_cell.angle_gamma   90.00
#
_symmetry.space_group_name_H-M   'P 1'
#
loop_
_entity.id
_entity.type
_entity.pdbx_description
1 polymer ?
#
loop_
_entity_poly.entity_id
_entity_poly.type
_entity_poly.pdbx_seq_one_letter_code
_entity_poly.pdbx_strand_id
1 'polypeptide(L)'
;PAPPSLIPQDPPPLPGPNLNNAIVEFPRFVFVAELAEILMQFTGYGWNPGQSSGEGLSNLLGALLHPAGYYDTGQGPRINRWLNGGGGPPMIPPRADFVSNTVNTDQDIFSYGCGILFINYLVHQLGHPLKDVIRAGGSTLSETYARVTGQPASAAYGAFNGLLQAHIGGSTTNNMRRDNIFPLLDVKDRSIQTTVADPIDKGHMTEANPVSWEVKPGIMCPAAGYDFYRQLELVEQPVYALARGMANAAFRWTIEGVEVPVRGTWTNVMVNSPLTVKNPDGTKTNVANAVTFQYGILDVWNGSVLYLKTLNWSGNCELKVTVAAKEAAANEAEVTAEESVSLTTVTWVPGEEIKKAWKRCNPFYARVNDTFWYLTERLSDAKNRPDPPSERGVREIVQAVEQVQKAVARYAEAGHQAEAEVWRQLGTPSGLRSTDPVPAAVDMTRLRLRDAGQGQGLRDDGKEVPESGA
;
A
#
# COMPACT_ATOMS: atom_id res chain seq x y z
N PRO A 1 -15.68 5.33 -23.92
CA PRO A 1 -15.40 4.78 -22.57
C PRO A 1 -14.40 3.62 -22.66
N ALA A 2 -13.27 3.71 -21.98
CA ALA A 2 -12.36 2.57 -21.83
C ALA A 2 -13.10 1.42 -21.12
N PRO A 3 -12.84 0.14 -21.47
CA PRO A 3 -13.40 -0.98 -20.73
C PRO A 3 -13.00 -0.85 -19.25
N PRO A 4 -13.92 -1.09 -18.30
CA PRO A 4 -13.58 -1.11 -16.88
C PRO A 4 -12.45 -2.12 -16.66
N SER A 5 -11.50 -1.77 -15.79
CA SER A 5 -10.46 -2.68 -15.33
C SER A 5 -11.10 -4.01 -14.93
N LEU A 6 -10.71 -5.10 -15.59
CA LEU A 6 -11.11 -6.48 -15.26
C LEU A 6 -10.57 -6.95 -13.90
N ILE A 7 -9.78 -6.09 -13.23
CA ILE A 7 -9.21 -6.36 -11.93
C ILE A 7 -10.04 -5.58 -10.90
N PRO A 8 -10.80 -6.26 -10.02
CA PRO A 8 -11.41 -5.64 -8.85
C PRO A 8 -10.35 -4.84 -8.09
N GLN A 9 -10.69 -3.64 -7.61
CA GLN A 9 -9.77 -2.92 -6.73
C GLN A 9 -9.59 -3.72 -5.44
N ASP A 10 -8.33 -3.97 -5.08
CA ASP A 10 -8.01 -4.67 -3.83
C ASP A 10 -8.50 -3.82 -2.64
N PRO A 11 -9.04 -4.43 -1.58
CA PRO A 11 -9.29 -3.71 -0.35
C PRO A 11 -7.96 -3.15 0.18
N PRO A 12 -7.95 -1.92 0.74
CA PRO A 12 -6.73 -1.33 1.27
C PRO A 12 -6.12 -2.24 2.37
N PRO A 13 -4.78 -2.32 2.47
CA PRO A 13 -4.14 -3.06 3.55
C PRO A 13 -4.60 -2.48 4.90
N LEU A 14 -5.04 -3.35 5.82
CA LEU A 14 -5.50 -2.88 7.12
C LEU A 14 -4.30 -2.50 8.00
N PRO A 15 -4.34 -1.34 8.69
CA PRO A 15 -3.61 -1.17 9.95
C PRO A 15 -3.77 -2.37 10.87
N GLY A 16 -2.78 -2.65 11.72
CA GLY A 16 -2.96 -3.55 12.86
C GLY A 16 -4.17 -3.12 13.72
N PRO A 17 -4.71 -4.00 14.58
CA PRO A 17 -6.00 -3.78 15.23
C PRO A 17 -6.01 -2.48 16.04
N ASN A 18 -6.76 -1.49 15.55
CA ASN A 18 -7.09 -0.30 16.32
C ASN A 18 -8.38 -0.62 17.09
N LEU A 19 -8.24 -1.22 18.27
CA LEU A 19 -9.36 -1.68 19.09
C LEU A 19 -10.38 -0.56 19.38
N ASN A 20 -9.95 0.69 19.55
CA ASN A 20 -10.85 1.82 19.75
C ASN A 20 -11.72 2.08 18.51
N ASN A 21 -11.12 2.04 17.32
CA ASN A 21 -11.85 2.14 16.07
C ASN A 21 -12.77 0.92 15.87
N ALA A 22 -12.28 -0.28 16.17
CA ALA A 22 -13.02 -1.53 16.03
C ALA A 22 -14.31 -1.54 16.86
N ILE A 23 -14.26 -1.07 18.11
CA ILE A 23 -15.43 -0.97 18.99
C ILE A 23 -16.49 -0.01 18.43
N VAL A 24 -16.09 1.10 17.80
CA VAL A 24 -17.01 2.05 17.17
C VAL A 24 -17.58 1.51 15.86
N GLU A 25 -16.77 0.76 15.10
CA GLU A 25 -17.16 0.19 13.80
C GLU A 25 -18.05 -1.04 13.95
N PHE A 26 -17.97 -1.79 15.06
CA PHE A 26 -18.75 -3.01 15.24
C PHE A 26 -20.28 -2.79 15.19
N PRO A 27 -20.87 -1.81 15.90
CA PRO A 27 -22.29 -1.49 15.74
C PRO A 27 -22.67 -1.11 14.30
N ARG A 28 -21.76 -0.50 13.53
CA ARG A 28 -21.99 -0.14 12.12
C ARG A 28 -21.99 -1.37 11.22
N PHE A 29 -21.07 -2.31 11.46
CA PHE A 29 -21.08 -3.63 10.84
C PHE A 29 -22.43 -4.34 11.06
N VAL A 30 -22.87 -4.43 12.33
CA VAL A 30 -24.16 -5.07 12.68
C VAL A 30 -25.31 -4.34 11.98
N PHE A 31 -25.37 -3.02 12.08
CA PHE A 31 -26.43 -2.24 11.44
C PHE A 31 -26.54 -2.50 9.94
N VAL A 32 -25.42 -2.55 9.21
CA VAL A 32 -25.42 -2.84 7.77
C VAL A 32 -25.87 -4.28 7.48
N ALA A 33 -25.41 -5.26 8.25
CA ALA A 33 -25.83 -6.65 8.08
C ALA A 33 -27.35 -6.80 8.27
N GLU A 34 -27.88 -6.30 9.38
CA GLU A 34 -29.32 -6.33 9.71
C GLU A 34 -30.16 -5.54 8.69
N LEU A 35 -29.67 -4.39 8.23
CA LEU A 35 -30.34 -3.62 7.18
C LEU A 35 -30.39 -4.40 5.85
N ALA A 36 -29.32 -5.11 5.50
CA ALA A 36 -29.31 -5.94 4.30
C ALA A 36 -30.39 -7.03 4.37
N GLU A 37 -30.61 -7.63 5.53
CA GLU A 37 -31.64 -8.66 5.74
C GLU A 37 -33.06 -8.13 5.54
N ILE A 38 -33.35 -6.93 6.05
CA ILE A 38 -34.63 -6.24 5.79
C ILE A 38 -34.82 -6.02 4.29
N LEU A 39 -33.77 -5.58 3.59
CA LEU A 39 -33.82 -5.33 2.15
C LEU A 39 -33.94 -6.61 1.31
N MET A 40 -33.37 -7.74 1.77
CA MET A 40 -33.52 -9.04 1.11
C MET A 40 -34.99 -9.47 1.06
N GLN A 41 -35.73 -9.31 2.16
CA GLN A 41 -37.17 -9.60 2.21
C GLN A 41 -37.96 -8.68 1.27
N PHE A 42 -37.56 -7.41 1.16
CA PHE A 42 -38.26 -6.44 0.30
C PHE A 42 -38.06 -6.71 -1.20
N THR A 43 -36.86 -7.11 -1.62
CA THR A 43 -36.53 -7.25 -3.05
C THR A 43 -37.10 -8.50 -3.70
N GLY A 44 -37.32 -9.57 -2.93
CA GLY A 44 -37.86 -10.83 -3.47
C GLY A 44 -36.91 -11.59 -4.39
N TYR A 45 -35.60 -11.27 -4.40
CA TYR A 45 -34.61 -11.97 -5.24
C TYR A 45 -34.31 -13.42 -4.81
N GLY A 46 -34.86 -13.86 -3.68
CA GLY A 46 -34.71 -15.23 -3.15
C GLY A 46 -33.74 -15.36 -1.99
N TRP A 47 -33.04 -14.30 -1.61
CA TRP A 47 -32.26 -14.28 -0.38
C TRP A 47 -33.18 -14.27 0.84
N ASN A 48 -33.07 -15.29 1.69
CA ASN A 48 -33.85 -15.38 2.92
C ASN A 48 -32.94 -15.14 4.13
N PRO A 49 -33.15 -14.07 4.91
CA PRO A 49 -32.29 -13.75 6.05
C PRO A 49 -32.31 -14.82 7.13
N GLY A 50 -33.42 -15.54 7.33
CA GLY A 50 -33.49 -16.66 8.29
C GLY A 50 -32.84 -17.96 7.80
N GLN A 51 -32.06 -17.91 6.72
CA GLN A 51 -31.37 -19.04 6.11
C GLN A 51 -29.90 -18.74 5.88
N SER A 52 -29.09 -19.79 5.77
CA SER A 52 -27.64 -19.69 5.64
C SER A 52 -27.15 -18.83 4.48
N SER A 53 -27.87 -18.82 3.35
CA SER A 53 -27.53 -18.00 2.19
C SER A 53 -27.78 -16.50 2.42
N GLY A 54 -28.85 -16.13 3.13
CA GLY A 54 -29.14 -14.74 3.47
C GLY A 54 -28.18 -14.20 4.52
N GLU A 55 -27.97 -14.94 5.61
CA GLU A 55 -26.98 -14.62 6.65
C GLU A 55 -25.57 -14.48 6.04
N GLY A 56 -25.22 -15.34 5.08
CA GLY A 56 -23.94 -15.24 4.38
C GLY A 56 -23.80 -13.94 3.58
N LEU A 57 -24.88 -13.48 2.92
CA LEU A 57 -24.88 -12.22 2.19
C LEU A 57 -24.87 -11.00 3.13
N SER A 58 -25.63 -11.03 4.23
CA SER A 58 -25.73 -9.91 5.17
C SER A 58 -24.37 -9.64 5.83
N ASN A 59 -23.69 -10.70 6.29
CA ASN A 59 -22.34 -10.61 6.85
C ASN A 59 -21.32 -10.13 5.83
N LEU A 60 -21.39 -10.60 4.57
CA LEU A 60 -20.49 -10.13 3.52
C LEU A 60 -20.64 -8.61 3.30
N LEU A 61 -21.87 -8.11 3.21
CA LEU A 61 -22.14 -6.69 3.01
C LEU A 61 -21.72 -5.84 4.21
N GLY A 62 -21.98 -6.32 5.43
CA GLY A 62 -21.48 -5.71 6.66
C GLY A 62 -19.96 -5.64 6.68
N ALA A 63 -19.28 -6.75 6.39
CA ALA A 63 -17.82 -6.84 6.39
C ALA A 63 -17.18 -5.99 5.29
N LEU A 64 -17.85 -5.81 4.15
CA LEU A 64 -17.38 -4.96 3.06
C LEU A 64 -17.40 -3.47 3.44
N LEU A 65 -18.45 -3.00 4.11
CA LEU A 65 -18.58 -1.58 4.49
C LEU A 65 -17.90 -1.24 5.81
N HIS A 66 -17.82 -2.18 6.75
CA HIS A 66 -17.26 -1.99 8.09
C HIS A 66 -16.25 -3.09 8.47
N PRO A 67 -15.15 -3.26 7.71
CA PRO A 67 -14.19 -4.34 7.93
C PRO A 67 -13.51 -4.29 9.30
N ALA A 68 -13.20 -3.10 9.83
CA ALA A 68 -12.59 -2.98 11.16
C ALA A 68 -13.56 -3.44 12.27
N GLY A 69 -14.85 -3.15 12.13
CA GLY A 69 -15.88 -3.60 13.07
C GLY A 69 -16.05 -5.11 13.10
N TYR A 70 -15.73 -5.78 12.00
CA TYR A 70 -15.89 -7.22 11.84
C TYR A 70 -14.60 -8.01 12.14
N TYR A 71 -13.48 -7.65 11.53
CA TYR A 71 -12.21 -8.39 11.65
C TYR A 71 -11.46 -8.03 12.94
N ASP A 72 -11.37 -6.75 13.31
CA ASP A 72 -10.53 -6.31 14.45
C ASP A 72 -11.20 -6.58 15.80
N THR A 73 -12.51 -6.87 15.82
CA THR A 73 -13.25 -7.32 17.01
C THR A 73 -13.31 -8.85 17.15
N GLY A 74 -12.71 -9.59 16.21
CA GLY A 74 -12.69 -11.05 16.22
C GLY A 74 -14.01 -11.72 15.82
N GLN A 75 -14.92 -11.00 15.16
CA GLN A 75 -16.19 -11.56 14.66
C GLN A 75 -16.03 -12.36 13.37
N GLY A 76 -14.95 -12.10 12.63
CA GLY A 76 -14.53 -12.87 11.47
C GLY A 76 -13.03 -13.16 11.47
N PRO A 77 -12.53 -13.87 10.45
CA PRO A 77 -13.28 -14.44 9.33
C PRO A 77 -14.07 -15.69 9.72
N ARG A 78 -15.35 -15.74 9.32
CA ARG A 78 -16.27 -16.84 9.64
C ARG A 78 -16.10 -18.04 8.71
N ILE A 79 -15.47 -17.87 7.54
CA ILE A 79 -15.22 -18.96 6.59
C ILE A 79 -14.38 -20.12 7.17
N ASN A 80 -13.54 -19.84 8.17
CA ASN A 80 -12.63 -20.83 8.76
C ASN A 80 -13.38 -21.99 9.43
N ARG A 81 -14.57 -21.75 9.99
CA ARG A 81 -15.39 -22.83 10.58
C ARG A 81 -15.82 -23.82 9.51
N TRP A 82 -16.32 -23.32 8.38
CA TRP A 82 -16.72 -24.14 7.24
C TRP A 82 -15.53 -24.88 6.60
N LEU A 83 -14.41 -24.17 6.37
CA LEU A 83 -13.21 -24.75 5.76
C LEU A 83 -12.65 -25.93 6.56
N ASN A 84 -12.74 -25.88 7.89
CA ASN A 84 -12.12 -26.86 8.78
C ASN A 84 -13.09 -27.93 9.31
N GLY A 85 -14.41 -27.70 9.19
CA GLY A 85 -15.41 -28.56 9.81
C GLY A 85 -15.46 -28.45 11.34
N GLY A 86 -16.31 -29.25 11.97
CA GLY A 86 -16.51 -29.28 13.43
C GLY A 86 -17.97 -29.37 13.85
N GLY A 87 -18.31 -28.80 15.02
CA GLY A 87 -19.68 -28.78 15.53
C GLY A 87 -20.09 -30.01 16.34
N GLY A 88 -21.29 -29.95 16.94
CA GLY A 88 -21.87 -31.02 17.76
C GLY A 88 -22.27 -32.25 16.97
N PRO A 89 -22.86 -33.29 17.61
CA PRO A 89 -23.28 -34.50 16.92
C PRO A 89 -24.53 -34.27 16.02
N PRO A 90 -24.50 -34.61 14.72
CA PRO A 90 -23.37 -35.19 13.97
C PRO A 90 -22.35 -34.13 13.53
N MET A 91 -21.06 -34.51 13.58
CA MET A 91 -19.95 -33.64 13.18
C MET A 91 -20.11 -33.20 11.72
N ILE A 92 -19.96 -31.89 11.47
CA ILE A 92 -19.99 -31.30 10.12
C ILE A 92 -18.62 -31.51 9.48
N PRO A 93 -18.54 -32.17 8.30
CA PRO A 93 -17.27 -32.39 7.63
C PRO A 93 -16.69 -31.06 7.09
N PRO A 94 -15.35 -30.97 6.94
CA PRO A 94 -14.72 -29.83 6.28
C PRO A 94 -15.30 -29.59 4.89
N ARG A 95 -15.63 -28.34 4.59
CA ARG A 95 -16.22 -27.91 3.32
C ARG A 95 -17.52 -28.64 2.93
N ALA A 96 -18.37 -28.99 3.90
CA ALA A 96 -19.69 -29.58 3.62
C ALA A 96 -20.47 -28.76 2.57
N ASP A 97 -21.23 -29.46 1.71
CA ASP A 97 -21.99 -28.81 0.63
C ASP A 97 -23.22 -28.07 1.17
N PHE A 98 -23.02 -26.80 1.52
CA PHE A 98 -24.08 -25.83 1.80
C PHE A 98 -24.41 -24.94 0.60
N VAL A 99 -23.79 -25.21 -0.57
CA VAL A 99 -24.06 -24.48 -1.81
C VAL A 99 -25.33 -25.01 -2.46
N SER A 100 -25.45 -26.33 -2.52
CA SER A 100 -26.64 -27.03 -3.01
C SER A 100 -27.70 -27.18 -1.91
N ASN A 101 -27.30 -27.15 -0.64
CA ASN A 101 -28.16 -27.42 0.51
C ASN A 101 -28.22 -26.21 1.46
N THR A 102 -29.17 -25.31 1.22
CA THR A 102 -29.45 -24.20 2.14
C THR A 102 -29.92 -24.74 3.49
N VAL A 103 -29.35 -24.22 4.57
CA VAL A 103 -29.79 -24.56 5.93
C VAL A 103 -30.87 -23.57 6.37
N ASN A 104 -31.96 -24.09 6.95
CA ASN A 104 -33.09 -23.29 7.43
C ASN A 104 -32.83 -22.61 8.79
N THR A 105 -31.63 -22.08 8.97
CA THR A 105 -31.26 -21.22 10.10
C THR A 105 -30.10 -20.30 9.71
N ASP A 106 -30.08 -19.12 10.30
CA ASP A 106 -29.03 -18.11 10.32
C ASP A 106 -27.99 -18.34 11.45
N GLN A 107 -28.21 -19.32 12.34
CA GLN A 107 -27.35 -19.54 13.50
C GLN A 107 -26.18 -20.50 13.22
N ASP A 108 -26.20 -21.20 12.09
CA ASP A 108 -25.18 -22.19 11.74
C ASP A 108 -24.00 -21.56 10.99
N ILE A 109 -22.93 -21.25 11.74
CA ILE A 109 -21.69 -20.66 11.21
C ILE A 109 -20.98 -21.47 10.14
N PHE A 110 -21.17 -22.78 10.11
CA PHE A 110 -20.60 -23.62 9.05
C PHE A 110 -21.34 -23.36 7.73
N SER A 111 -22.66 -23.24 7.79
CA SER A 111 -23.50 -23.02 6.61
C SER A 111 -23.36 -21.63 6.02
N TYR A 112 -23.45 -20.56 6.82
CA TYR A 112 -23.32 -19.21 6.29
C TYR A 112 -21.85 -18.83 6.02
N GLY A 113 -20.88 -19.48 6.70
CA GLY A 113 -19.46 -19.38 6.34
C GLY A 113 -19.19 -19.88 4.91
N CYS A 114 -19.83 -20.97 4.49
CA CYS A 114 -19.85 -21.41 3.09
C CYS A 114 -20.45 -20.34 2.18
N GLY A 115 -21.57 -19.74 2.59
CA GLY A 115 -22.26 -18.70 1.84
C GLY A 115 -21.39 -17.48 1.57
N ILE A 116 -20.73 -16.95 2.59
CA ILE A 116 -19.82 -15.80 2.47
C ILE A 116 -18.73 -16.11 1.43
N LEU A 117 -18.07 -17.26 1.54
CA LEU A 117 -16.97 -17.59 0.64
C LEU A 117 -17.45 -17.87 -0.79
N PHE A 118 -18.60 -18.54 -0.96
CA PHE A 118 -19.16 -18.82 -2.27
C PHE A 118 -19.59 -17.54 -3.02
N ILE A 119 -20.14 -16.55 -2.31
CA ILE A 119 -20.46 -15.25 -2.91
C ILE A 119 -19.16 -14.56 -3.35
N ASN A 120 -18.10 -14.59 -2.53
CA ASN A 120 -16.79 -14.09 -2.93
C ASN A 120 -16.20 -14.84 -4.14
N TYR A 121 -16.45 -16.14 -4.28
CA TYR A 121 -16.06 -16.91 -5.48
C TYR A 121 -16.75 -16.36 -6.74
N LEU A 122 -18.08 -16.14 -6.68
CA LEU A 122 -18.81 -15.55 -7.82
C LEU A 122 -18.26 -14.15 -8.18
N VAL A 123 -17.96 -13.33 -7.17
CA VAL A 123 -17.55 -11.94 -7.39
C VAL A 123 -16.09 -11.81 -7.81
N HIS A 124 -15.18 -12.41 -7.04
CA HIS A 124 -13.75 -12.16 -7.15
C HIS A 124 -13.00 -13.21 -7.96
N GLN A 125 -13.46 -14.48 -7.97
CA GLN A 125 -12.86 -15.50 -8.83
C GLN A 125 -13.45 -15.46 -10.24
N LEU A 126 -14.78 -15.41 -10.36
CA LEU A 126 -15.46 -15.45 -11.67
C LEU A 126 -15.68 -14.05 -12.27
N GLY A 127 -15.44 -12.99 -11.50
CA GLY A 127 -15.50 -11.61 -11.99
C GLY A 127 -16.92 -11.06 -12.17
N HIS A 128 -17.95 -11.68 -11.56
CA HIS A 128 -19.31 -11.16 -11.64
C HIS A 128 -19.48 -9.95 -10.71
N PRO A 129 -20.05 -8.82 -11.17
CA PRO A 129 -20.32 -7.69 -10.28
C PRO A 129 -21.24 -8.12 -9.12
N LEU A 130 -20.91 -7.71 -7.89
CA LEU A 130 -21.69 -8.07 -6.68
C LEU A 130 -23.19 -7.75 -6.83
N LYS A 131 -23.53 -6.62 -7.45
CA LYS A 131 -24.93 -6.24 -7.73
C LYS A 131 -25.67 -7.27 -8.59
N ASP A 132 -24.98 -7.93 -9.52
CA ASP A 132 -25.57 -8.91 -10.42
C ASP A 132 -25.74 -10.25 -9.70
N VAL A 133 -24.80 -10.62 -8.83
CA VAL A 133 -24.93 -11.76 -7.91
C VAL A 133 -26.13 -11.58 -6.96
N ILE A 134 -26.28 -10.39 -6.36
CA ILE A 134 -27.42 -10.08 -5.48
C ILE A 134 -28.74 -10.17 -6.23
N ARG A 135 -28.82 -9.59 -7.44
CA ARG A 135 -30.04 -9.65 -8.26
C ARG A 135 -30.37 -11.05 -8.75
N ALA A 136 -29.36 -11.85 -9.06
CA ALA A 136 -29.55 -13.23 -9.48
C ALA A 136 -30.29 -14.01 -8.39
N GLY A 137 -29.75 -14.01 -7.15
CA GLY A 137 -30.34 -14.67 -5.98
C GLY A 137 -30.82 -16.10 -6.23
N GLY A 138 -31.60 -16.66 -5.31
CA GLY A 138 -32.09 -18.03 -5.41
C GLY A 138 -32.40 -18.62 -4.05
N SER A 139 -33.19 -19.69 -4.03
CA SER A 139 -33.46 -20.46 -2.80
C SER A 139 -32.21 -21.21 -2.31
N THR A 140 -31.23 -21.40 -3.19
CA THR A 140 -29.89 -21.92 -2.88
C THR A 140 -28.80 -21.11 -3.57
N LEU A 141 -27.57 -21.22 -3.07
CA LEU A 141 -26.41 -20.60 -3.71
C LEU A 141 -26.12 -21.22 -5.09
N SER A 142 -26.45 -22.50 -5.28
CA SER A 142 -26.36 -23.18 -6.58
C SER A 142 -27.30 -22.58 -7.63
N GLU A 143 -28.50 -22.13 -7.23
CA GLU A 143 -29.41 -21.40 -8.11
C GLU A 143 -28.87 -20.01 -8.45
N THR A 144 -28.32 -19.29 -7.47
CA THR A 144 -27.63 -18.01 -7.72
C THR A 144 -26.51 -18.17 -8.74
N TYR A 145 -25.68 -19.20 -8.59
CA TYR A 145 -24.63 -19.56 -9.55
C TYR A 145 -25.20 -19.81 -10.94
N ALA A 146 -26.25 -20.62 -11.05
CA ALA A 146 -26.85 -20.94 -12.34
C ALA A 146 -27.39 -19.69 -13.06
N ARG A 147 -28.04 -18.79 -12.31
CA ARG A 147 -28.60 -17.55 -12.85
C ARG A 147 -27.53 -16.56 -13.30
N VAL A 148 -26.42 -16.44 -12.56
CA VAL A 148 -25.36 -15.46 -12.90
C VAL A 148 -24.37 -15.98 -13.95
N THR A 149 -24.12 -17.29 -13.99
CA THR A 149 -23.14 -17.90 -14.91
C THR A 149 -23.77 -18.50 -16.17
N GLY A 150 -25.08 -18.80 -16.14
CA GLY A 150 -25.75 -19.60 -17.17
C GLY A 150 -25.43 -21.10 -17.14
N GLN A 151 -24.65 -21.57 -16.16
CA GLN A 151 -24.28 -22.97 -16.00
C GLN A 151 -25.32 -23.74 -15.16
N PRO A 152 -25.35 -25.08 -15.23
CA PRO A 152 -26.25 -25.87 -14.38
C PRO A 152 -25.97 -25.67 -12.88
N ALA A 153 -27.01 -25.57 -12.06
CA ALA A 153 -26.89 -25.44 -10.60
C ALA A 153 -26.05 -26.57 -9.98
N SER A 154 -26.18 -27.80 -10.50
CA SER A 154 -25.41 -28.97 -10.05
C SER A 154 -23.90 -28.86 -10.26
N ALA A 155 -23.42 -27.91 -11.08
CA ALA A 155 -21.99 -27.67 -11.28
C ALA A 155 -21.38 -26.74 -10.21
N ALA A 156 -22.21 -25.99 -9.47
CA ALA A 156 -21.79 -24.90 -8.59
C ALA A 156 -20.79 -25.38 -7.51
N TYR A 157 -21.21 -26.34 -6.68
CA TYR A 157 -20.37 -26.83 -5.58
C TYR A 157 -19.11 -27.55 -6.10
N GLY A 158 -19.26 -28.39 -7.13
CA GLY A 158 -18.13 -29.12 -7.70
C GLY A 158 -17.03 -28.21 -8.25
N ALA A 159 -17.40 -27.16 -8.98
CA ALA A 159 -16.45 -26.18 -9.51
C ALA A 159 -15.75 -25.39 -8.39
N PHE A 160 -16.52 -24.88 -7.43
CA PHE A 160 -16.03 -24.12 -6.29
C PHE A 160 -15.09 -24.95 -5.39
N ASN A 161 -15.52 -26.14 -4.99
CA ASN A 161 -14.73 -27.01 -4.13
C ASN A 161 -13.49 -27.57 -4.85
N GLY A 162 -13.60 -27.83 -6.16
CA GLY A 162 -12.45 -28.22 -6.99
C GLY A 162 -11.34 -27.17 -7.01
N LEU A 163 -11.70 -25.89 -7.13
CA LEU A 163 -10.75 -24.78 -7.04
C LEU A 163 -10.08 -24.70 -5.67
N LEU A 164 -10.86 -24.78 -4.58
CA LEU A 164 -10.29 -24.78 -3.23
C LEU A 164 -9.35 -25.98 -3.02
N GLN A 165 -9.74 -27.16 -3.48
CA GLN A 165 -8.91 -28.36 -3.38
C GLN A 165 -7.58 -28.21 -4.13
N ALA A 166 -7.58 -27.54 -5.28
CA ALA A 166 -6.38 -27.32 -6.09
C ALA A 166 -5.38 -26.36 -5.43
N HIS A 167 -5.85 -25.34 -4.70
CA HIS A 167 -4.98 -24.27 -4.19
C HIS A 167 -4.72 -24.28 -2.69
N ILE A 168 -5.67 -24.75 -1.88
CA ILE A 168 -5.51 -24.82 -0.40
C ILE A 168 -5.61 -26.26 0.12
N GLY A 169 -5.70 -27.25 -0.78
CA GLY A 169 -5.71 -28.66 -0.45
C GLY A 169 -6.95 -29.10 0.34
N GLY A 170 -6.80 -30.21 1.06
CA GLY A 170 -7.81 -30.76 1.98
C GLY A 170 -7.53 -30.46 3.45
N SER A 171 -6.71 -29.45 3.74
CA SER A 171 -6.31 -29.12 5.12
C SER A 171 -7.54 -28.81 5.98
N THR A 172 -7.52 -29.26 7.23
CA THR A 172 -8.50 -28.91 8.28
C THR A 172 -7.96 -27.88 9.27
N THR A 173 -6.79 -27.30 8.97
CA THR A 173 -6.13 -26.28 9.79
C THR A 173 -6.01 -24.95 9.05
N ASN A 174 -6.96 -24.66 8.15
CA ASN A 174 -7.02 -23.39 7.46
C ASN A 174 -7.25 -22.26 8.48
N ASN A 175 -6.37 -21.26 8.46
CA ASN A 175 -6.48 -20.08 9.29
C ASN A 175 -6.41 -18.84 8.41
N MET A 176 -7.42 -18.70 7.55
CA MET A 176 -7.54 -17.54 6.68
C MET A 176 -7.69 -16.29 7.55
N ARG A 177 -7.06 -15.19 7.13
CA ARG A 177 -7.17 -13.89 7.82
C ARG A 177 -8.36 -13.06 7.31
N ARG A 178 -9.00 -13.49 6.23
CA ARG A 178 -10.13 -12.83 5.55
C ARG A 178 -11.17 -13.84 5.10
N ASP A 179 -12.40 -13.37 4.91
CA ASP A 179 -13.47 -14.17 4.29
C ASP A 179 -13.35 -14.23 2.77
N ASN A 180 -12.75 -13.21 2.16
CA ASN A 180 -12.39 -13.24 0.74
C ASN A 180 -10.95 -13.72 0.58
N ILE A 181 -10.76 -14.86 -0.08
CA ILE A 181 -9.45 -15.44 -0.40
C ILE A 181 -9.15 -15.41 -1.91
N PHE A 182 -10.02 -14.82 -2.71
CA PHE A 182 -9.96 -14.84 -4.17
C PHE A 182 -9.32 -13.56 -4.75
N PRO A 183 -8.71 -13.62 -5.95
CA PRO A 183 -8.61 -14.80 -6.81
C PRO A 183 -7.54 -15.79 -6.34
N LEU A 184 -7.80 -17.08 -6.58
CA LEU A 184 -6.82 -18.17 -6.47
C LEU A 184 -6.31 -18.48 -7.88
N LEU A 185 -4.98 -18.49 -8.03
CA LEU A 185 -4.32 -18.66 -9.31
C LEU A 185 -3.27 -19.78 -9.23
N ASP A 186 -3.02 -20.41 -10.36
CA ASP A 186 -1.89 -21.31 -10.54
C ASP A 186 -0.58 -20.57 -10.29
N VAL A 187 0.45 -21.30 -9.85
CA VAL A 187 1.76 -20.72 -9.49
C VAL A 187 2.33 -19.80 -10.57
N LYS A 188 2.15 -20.16 -11.85
CA LYS A 188 2.64 -19.39 -13.01
C LYS A 188 1.96 -18.02 -13.18
N ASP A 189 0.76 -17.85 -12.65
CA ASP A 189 -0.07 -16.65 -12.81
C ASP A 189 -0.10 -15.79 -11.52
N ARG A 190 0.55 -16.26 -10.44
CA ARG A 190 0.73 -15.50 -9.20
C ARG A 190 1.76 -14.40 -9.38
N SER A 191 1.62 -13.33 -8.60
CA SER A 191 2.56 -12.21 -8.62
C SER A 191 2.67 -11.54 -7.26
N ILE A 192 3.74 -10.75 -7.08
CA ILE A 192 3.90 -9.85 -5.94
C ILE A 192 4.03 -8.44 -6.50
N GLN A 193 3.22 -7.53 -5.99
CA GLN A 193 3.36 -6.10 -6.22
C GLN A 193 4.14 -5.49 -5.06
N THR A 194 5.25 -4.82 -5.36
CA THR A 194 6.04 -4.05 -4.39
C THR A 194 5.78 -2.56 -4.52
N THR A 195 5.82 -1.84 -3.40
CA THR A 195 5.76 -0.38 -3.35
C THR A 195 6.70 0.14 -2.27
N VAL A 196 7.64 1.00 -2.62
CA VAL A 196 8.41 1.80 -1.66
C VAL A 196 7.58 3.04 -1.33
N ALA A 197 7.22 3.24 -0.06
CA ALA A 197 6.51 4.46 0.34
C ALA A 197 7.47 5.63 0.53
N ASP A 198 6.93 6.82 0.78
CA ASP A 198 7.76 7.93 1.24
C ASP A 198 8.39 7.59 2.62
N PRO A 199 9.63 8.03 2.87
CA PRO A 199 10.24 7.93 4.19
C PRO A 199 9.35 8.56 5.26
N ILE A 200 9.32 7.94 6.45
CA ILE A 200 8.69 8.53 7.62
C ILE A 200 9.63 9.58 8.19
N ASP A 201 9.18 10.84 8.19
CA ASP A 201 9.92 11.97 8.77
C ASP A 201 10.18 11.72 10.26
N LYS A 202 11.46 11.63 10.63
CA LYS A 202 11.94 11.53 12.02
C LYS A 202 12.62 12.82 12.50
N GLY A 203 12.48 13.89 11.73
CA GLY A 203 13.18 15.15 11.92
C GLY A 203 14.56 15.15 11.26
N HIS A 204 15.02 16.36 10.95
CA HIS A 204 16.32 16.61 10.36
C HIS A 204 17.11 17.62 11.20
N MET A 205 18.44 17.55 11.09
CA MET A 205 19.37 18.51 11.67
C MET A 205 20.28 19.03 10.58
N THR A 206 20.56 20.34 10.59
CA THR A 206 21.58 20.93 9.73
C THR A 206 22.81 21.25 10.58
N GLU A 207 23.98 20.77 10.16
CA GLU A 207 25.24 21.10 10.83
C GLU A 207 25.51 22.61 10.73
N ALA A 208 26.00 23.21 11.82
CA ALA A 208 26.24 24.65 11.88
C ALA A 208 27.44 25.11 11.02
N ASN A 209 28.41 24.22 10.83
CA ASN A 209 29.64 24.53 10.09
C ASN A 209 29.47 24.13 8.62
N PRO A 210 29.68 25.05 7.67
CA PRO A 210 29.63 24.72 6.25
C PRO A 210 30.87 23.94 5.81
N VAL A 211 30.73 23.24 4.69
CA VAL A 211 31.83 22.64 3.93
C VAL A 211 31.83 23.27 2.53
N SER A 212 32.98 23.81 2.14
CA SER A 212 33.13 24.44 0.83
C SER A 212 33.45 23.40 -0.24
N TRP A 213 32.74 23.47 -1.36
CA TRP A 213 32.93 22.62 -2.54
C TRP A 213 33.17 23.46 -3.78
N GLU A 214 34.06 23.02 -4.67
CA GLU A 214 34.23 23.66 -5.98
C GLU A 214 33.12 23.19 -6.91
N VAL A 215 32.12 24.05 -7.13
CA VAL A 215 30.98 23.74 -7.99
C VAL A 215 30.81 24.80 -9.05
N LYS A 216 30.30 24.40 -10.22
CA LYS A 216 29.90 25.32 -11.28
C LYS A 216 28.46 25.77 -11.02
N PRO A 217 28.22 27.03 -10.58
CA PRO A 217 26.88 27.48 -10.22
C PRO A 217 25.98 27.66 -11.45
N GLY A 218 26.55 27.82 -12.64
CA GLY A 218 25.77 28.06 -13.85
C GLY A 218 26.65 28.16 -15.07
N ILE A 219 26.05 28.17 -16.26
CA ILE A 219 26.84 28.15 -17.50
C ILE A 219 27.70 29.42 -17.64
N MET A 220 27.20 30.57 -17.18
CA MET A 220 27.86 31.87 -17.32
C MET A 220 28.97 32.13 -16.30
N CYS A 221 29.21 31.21 -15.36
CA CYS A 221 30.23 31.38 -14.33
C CYS A 221 31.20 30.19 -14.33
N PRO A 222 32.49 30.43 -14.04
CA PRO A 222 33.43 29.35 -13.80
C PRO A 222 33.05 28.58 -12.52
N ALA A 223 33.66 27.41 -12.34
CA ALA A 223 33.61 26.72 -11.05
C ALA A 223 34.31 27.59 -9.99
N ALA A 224 33.75 27.60 -8.78
CA ALA A 224 34.33 28.30 -7.64
C ALA A 224 33.94 27.59 -6.33
N GLY A 225 34.64 27.92 -5.24
CA GLY A 225 34.33 27.41 -3.91
C GLY A 225 33.05 28.02 -3.35
N TYR A 226 32.12 27.16 -2.94
CA TYR A 226 30.87 27.56 -2.31
C TYR A 226 30.54 26.70 -1.11
N ASP A 227 29.94 27.33 -0.10
CA ASP A 227 29.55 26.68 1.14
C ASP A 227 28.25 25.89 1.01
N PHE A 228 28.27 24.67 1.53
CA PHE A 228 27.11 23.81 1.72
C PHE A 228 27.06 23.34 3.17
N TYR A 229 25.85 23.26 3.71
CA TYR A 229 25.61 22.73 5.05
C TYR A 229 25.15 21.29 4.93
N ARG A 230 25.74 20.41 5.72
CA ARG A 230 25.31 19.02 5.75
C ARG A 230 23.99 18.93 6.51
N GLN A 231 22.99 18.32 5.89
CA GLN A 231 21.72 18.00 6.52
C GLN A 231 21.65 16.50 6.80
N LEU A 232 21.34 16.17 8.04
CA LEU A 232 21.32 14.83 8.61
C LEU A 232 19.88 14.44 8.94
N GLU A 233 19.49 13.24 8.56
CA GLU A 233 18.14 12.72 8.80
C GLU A 233 18.19 11.24 9.17
N LEU A 234 17.43 10.83 10.19
CA LEU A 234 17.17 9.40 10.42
C LEU A 234 16.05 8.96 9.49
N VAL A 235 16.29 7.90 8.75
CA VAL A 235 15.33 7.41 7.76
C VAL A 235 14.66 6.17 8.32
N GLU A 236 13.32 6.18 8.34
CA GLU A 236 12.51 4.97 8.45
C GLU A 236 11.75 4.79 7.13
N GLN A 237 12.07 3.73 6.39
CA GLN A 237 11.62 3.47 5.03
C GLN A 237 10.75 2.21 5.00
N PRO A 238 9.44 2.34 4.79
CA PRO A 238 8.55 1.19 4.59
C PRO A 238 8.60 0.68 3.14
N VAL A 239 8.62 -0.64 2.99
CA VAL A 239 8.50 -1.36 1.72
C VAL A 239 7.33 -2.32 1.83
N TYR A 240 6.32 -2.13 0.99
CA TYR A 240 5.10 -2.94 0.99
C TYR A 240 5.20 -4.02 -0.08
N ALA A 241 4.75 -5.23 0.24
CA ALA A 241 4.52 -6.31 -0.70
C ALA A 241 3.07 -6.78 -0.61
N LEU A 242 2.43 -6.97 -1.76
CA LEU A 242 1.09 -7.55 -1.87
C LEU A 242 1.15 -8.75 -2.83
N ALA A 243 0.89 -9.95 -2.32
CA ALA A 243 0.79 -11.16 -3.09
C ALA A 243 -0.60 -11.29 -3.73
N ARG A 244 -0.64 -11.70 -5.00
CA ARG A 244 -1.87 -11.94 -5.76
C ARG A 244 -1.94 -13.40 -6.19
N GLY A 245 -3.17 -13.95 -6.18
CA GLY A 245 -3.42 -15.33 -6.58
C GLY A 245 -3.22 -16.38 -5.49
N MET A 246 -3.16 -15.97 -4.22
CA MET A 246 -2.95 -16.84 -3.05
C MET A 246 -4.13 -16.69 -2.07
N ALA A 247 -4.46 -17.75 -1.33
CA ALA A 247 -5.45 -17.69 -0.26
C ALA A 247 -4.86 -17.09 1.01
N ASN A 248 -3.62 -17.45 1.35
CA ASN A 248 -2.92 -16.99 2.53
C ASN A 248 -1.41 -17.00 2.28
N ALA A 249 -0.88 -15.88 1.78
CA ALA A 249 0.53 -15.78 1.43
C ALA A 249 1.46 -15.88 2.65
N ALA A 250 2.49 -16.73 2.54
CA ALA A 250 3.63 -16.76 3.43
C ALA A 250 4.80 -16.03 2.78
N PHE A 251 5.30 -14.96 3.42
CA PHE A 251 6.36 -14.10 2.89
C PHE A 251 7.73 -14.46 3.45
N ARG A 252 8.76 -14.28 2.62
CA ARG A 252 10.17 -14.32 2.99
C ARG A 252 10.88 -13.11 2.38
N TRP A 253 11.57 -12.35 3.21
CA TRP A 253 12.29 -11.15 2.81
C TRP A 253 13.79 -11.40 2.87
N THR A 254 14.51 -10.84 1.91
CA THR A 254 15.98 -10.77 1.93
C THR A 254 16.43 -9.35 1.58
N ILE A 255 17.52 -8.90 2.20
CA ILE A 255 18.16 -7.61 1.90
C ILE A 255 19.59 -7.90 1.47
N GLU A 256 19.97 -7.49 0.26
CA GLU A 256 21.27 -7.85 -0.33
C GLU A 256 21.56 -9.36 -0.28
N GLY A 257 20.52 -10.18 -0.46
CA GLY A 257 20.59 -11.65 -0.38
C GLY A 257 20.67 -12.23 1.04
N VAL A 258 20.71 -11.39 2.09
CA VAL A 258 20.66 -11.84 3.49
C VAL A 258 19.20 -12.01 3.93
N GLU A 259 18.82 -13.20 4.37
CA GLU A 259 17.47 -13.46 4.88
C GLU A 259 17.20 -12.70 6.18
N VAL A 260 16.03 -12.06 6.25
CA VAL A 260 15.60 -11.24 7.39
C VAL A 260 14.27 -11.78 7.95
N PRO A 261 14.28 -12.73 8.91
CA PRO A 261 13.07 -13.46 9.30
C PRO A 261 12.27 -12.83 10.46
N VAL A 262 12.79 -11.80 11.12
CA VAL A 262 12.19 -11.27 12.37
C VAL A 262 10.91 -10.48 12.09
N ARG A 263 9.82 -10.90 12.76
CA ARG A 263 8.47 -10.36 12.60
C ARG A 263 7.96 -9.76 13.92
N GLY A 264 7.21 -8.66 13.83
CA GLY A 264 6.54 -8.02 14.96
C GLY A 264 7.45 -7.24 15.93
N THR A 265 8.78 -7.30 15.72
CA THR A 265 9.77 -6.59 16.54
C THR A 265 10.88 -6.04 15.65
N TRP A 266 11.61 -5.06 16.20
CA TRP A 266 12.80 -4.50 15.57
C TRP A 266 14.03 -5.34 15.91
N THR A 267 14.90 -5.55 14.91
CA THR A 267 16.22 -6.17 15.09
C THR A 267 17.25 -5.53 14.17
N ASN A 268 18.53 -5.74 14.42
CA ASN A 268 19.60 -5.21 13.57
C ASN A 268 19.97 -6.22 12.48
N VAL A 269 20.36 -5.72 11.31
CA VAL A 269 21.00 -6.49 10.25
C VAL A 269 22.20 -5.72 9.72
N MET A 270 23.25 -6.46 9.36
CA MET A 270 24.42 -5.92 8.68
C MET A 270 24.45 -6.50 7.26
N VAL A 271 24.60 -5.63 6.27
CA VAL A 271 24.69 -6.03 4.85
C VAL A 271 25.89 -5.37 4.20
N ASN A 272 26.45 -6.05 3.20
CA ASN A 272 27.60 -5.57 2.42
C ASN A 272 27.15 -4.60 1.31
N SER A 273 26.50 -3.50 1.70
CA SER A 273 26.17 -2.40 0.79
C SER A 273 27.06 -1.18 1.09
N PRO A 274 27.67 -0.55 0.08
CA PRO A 274 28.48 0.66 0.27
C PRO A 274 27.66 1.82 0.85
N LEU A 275 28.16 2.37 1.94
CA LEU A 275 27.66 3.61 2.53
C LEU A 275 28.42 4.77 1.89
N THR A 276 27.70 5.64 1.17
CA THR A 276 28.29 6.72 0.39
C THR A 276 27.62 8.05 0.65
N VAL A 277 28.34 9.16 0.49
CA VAL A 277 27.77 10.51 0.48
C VAL A 277 28.00 11.12 -0.89
N LYS A 278 26.92 11.53 -1.56
CA LYS A 278 27.01 12.30 -2.80
C LYS A 278 27.31 13.74 -2.45
N ASN A 279 28.44 14.26 -2.91
CA ASN A 279 28.88 15.62 -2.62
C ASN A 279 28.32 16.62 -3.64
N PRO A 280 28.26 17.92 -3.30
CA PRO A 280 27.77 18.96 -4.20
C PRO A 280 28.53 19.09 -5.53
N ASP A 281 29.81 18.70 -5.57
CA ASP A 281 30.65 18.67 -6.77
C ASP A 281 30.40 17.45 -7.68
N GLY A 282 29.48 16.56 -7.29
CA GLY A 282 29.14 15.34 -8.01
C GLY A 282 30.00 14.14 -7.67
N THR A 283 31.06 14.31 -6.85
CA THR A 283 31.86 13.19 -6.35
C THR A 283 31.06 12.36 -5.33
N LYS A 284 31.49 11.11 -5.12
CA LYS A 284 30.95 10.23 -4.08
C LYS A 284 32.04 9.90 -3.09
N THR A 285 31.83 10.22 -1.82
CA THR A 285 32.70 9.77 -0.72
C THR A 285 32.22 8.42 -0.22
N ASN A 286 33.09 7.40 -0.24
CA ASN A 286 32.81 6.14 0.43
C ASN A 286 33.10 6.29 1.93
N VAL A 287 32.11 6.00 2.77
CA VAL A 287 32.22 6.05 4.22
C VAL A 287 32.50 4.65 4.79
N ALA A 288 31.83 3.62 4.27
CA ALA A 288 32.00 2.24 4.70
C ALA A 288 31.55 1.27 3.60
N ASN A 289 32.07 0.05 3.60
CA ASN A 289 31.67 -1.01 2.65
C ASN A 289 30.52 -1.90 3.14
N ALA A 290 30.08 -1.68 4.38
CA ALA A 290 28.96 -2.38 4.99
C ALA A 290 28.16 -1.39 5.84
N VAL A 291 26.86 -1.64 5.95
CA VAL A 291 25.93 -0.81 6.73
C VAL A 291 25.18 -1.69 7.72
N THR A 292 24.96 -1.18 8.92
CA THR A 292 24.08 -1.78 9.92
C THR A 292 22.87 -0.88 10.11
N PHE A 293 21.67 -1.46 9.98
CA PHE A 293 20.41 -0.77 10.22
C PHE A 293 19.44 -1.70 10.95
N GLN A 294 18.35 -1.13 11.44
CA GLN A 294 17.25 -1.88 12.01
C GLN A 294 16.26 -2.29 10.93
N TYR A 295 15.70 -3.47 11.05
CA TYR A 295 14.53 -3.88 10.28
C TYR A 295 13.46 -4.48 11.18
N GLY A 296 12.24 -4.50 10.67
CA GLY A 296 11.14 -5.26 11.25
C GLY A 296 10.10 -5.59 10.19
N ILE A 297 9.47 -6.76 10.31
CA ILE A 297 8.45 -7.21 9.36
C ILE A 297 7.09 -7.25 10.05
N LEU A 298 6.07 -6.79 9.34
CA LEU A 298 4.68 -6.93 9.73
C LEU A 298 3.90 -7.61 8.59
N ASP A 299 3.53 -8.87 8.81
CA ASP A 299 2.68 -9.61 7.90
C ASP A 299 1.21 -9.31 8.18
N VAL A 300 0.49 -8.87 7.16
CA VAL A 300 -0.97 -8.78 7.14
C VAL A 300 -1.52 -10.01 6.42
N TRP A 301 -2.66 -9.96 5.73
CA TRP A 301 -3.18 -11.11 4.97
C TRP A 301 -2.25 -11.46 3.79
N ASN A 302 -2.66 -11.22 2.55
CA ASN A 302 -1.80 -11.38 1.40
C ASN A 302 -0.81 -10.23 1.22
N GLY A 303 -0.40 -9.59 2.33
CA GLY A 303 0.55 -8.51 2.30
C GLY A 303 1.56 -8.60 3.42
N SER A 304 2.71 -8.00 3.20
CA SER A 304 3.80 -7.90 4.17
C SER A 304 4.46 -6.53 4.04
N VAL A 305 4.89 -5.97 5.16
CA VAL A 305 5.61 -4.70 5.19
C VAL A 305 6.97 -4.93 5.83
N LEU A 306 8.03 -4.58 5.10
CA LEU A 306 9.38 -4.48 5.63
C LEU A 306 9.65 -3.02 5.98
N TYR A 307 9.96 -2.76 7.25
CA TYR A 307 10.47 -1.46 7.69
C TYR A 307 11.98 -1.53 7.76
N LEU A 308 12.65 -0.51 7.24
CA LEU A 308 14.08 -0.30 7.36
C LEU A 308 14.32 1.00 8.13
N LYS A 309 15.21 1.00 9.12
CA LYS A 309 15.46 2.16 9.98
C LYS A 309 16.95 2.36 10.19
N THR A 310 17.47 3.52 9.80
CA THR A 310 18.89 3.84 10.01
C THR A 310 19.20 4.05 11.49
N LEU A 311 20.39 3.63 11.91
CA LEU A 311 20.84 3.76 13.31
C LEU A 311 21.60 5.06 13.59
N ASN A 312 22.11 5.69 12.53
CA ASN A 312 22.94 6.89 12.60
C ASN A 312 22.86 7.65 11.27
N TRP A 313 23.62 8.75 11.18
CA TRP A 313 23.69 9.62 10.00
C TRP A 313 24.96 9.42 9.17
N SER A 314 25.51 8.20 9.16
CA SER A 314 26.85 7.96 8.61
C SER A 314 26.91 8.02 7.08
N GLY A 315 25.79 8.01 6.36
CA GLY A 315 25.77 8.17 4.90
C GLY A 315 24.56 7.53 4.24
N ASN A 316 24.54 7.58 2.91
CA ASN A 316 23.44 7.09 2.09
C ASN A 316 23.77 5.69 1.57
N CYS A 317 22.78 4.81 1.50
CA CYS A 317 22.93 3.50 0.88
C CYS A 317 21.75 3.18 -0.02
N GLU A 318 22.03 2.44 -1.09
CA GLU A 318 21.04 1.82 -1.94
C GLU A 318 21.01 0.34 -1.59
N LEU A 319 19.82 -0.18 -1.36
CA LEU A 319 19.60 -1.56 -0.93
C LEU A 319 18.71 -2.26 -1.94
N LYS A 320 19.15 -3.43 -2.40
CA LYS A 320 18.29 -4.39 -3.09
C LYS A 320 17.52 -5.19 -2.06
N VAL A 321 16.20 -5.04 -2.10
CA VAL A 321 15.26 -5.83 -1.29
C VAL A 321 14.56 -6.83 -2.20
N THR A 322 14.53 -8.08 -1.79
CA THR A 322 13.79 -9.14 -2.49
C THR A 322 12.75 -9.71 -1.55
N VAL A 323 11.53 -9.85 -2.05
CA VAL A 323 10.43 -10.52 -1.37
C VAL A 323 10.04 -11.75 -2.16
N ALA A 324 9.90 -12.87 -1.46
CA ALA A 324 9.35 -14.10 -1.98
C ALA A 324 8.05 -14.42 -1.25
N ALA A 325 7.09 -15.02 -1.96
CA ALA A 325 5.83 -15.46 -1.37
C ALA A 325 5.36 -16.80 -1.96
N LYS A 326 4.68 -17.59 -1.14
CA LYS A 326 3.98 -18.82 -1.55
C LYS A 326 2.69 -18.99 -0.75
N GLU A 327 1.83 -19.89 -1.19
CA GLU A 327 0.65 -20.28 -0.41
C GLU A 327 1.08 -20.97 0.90
N ALA A 328 0.61 -20.50 2.05
CA ALA A 328 1.00 -21.05 3.35
C ALA A 328 0.52 -22.49 3.55
N ALA A 329 -0.62 -22.85 2.97
CA ALA A 329 -1.21 -24.18 3.08
C ALA A 329 -0.57 -25.21 2.13
N ALA A 330 0.24 -24.79 1.16
CA ALA A 330 0.78 -25.66 0.11
C ALA A 330 2.32 -25.64 0.05
N ASN A 331 2.92 -26.79 -0.23
CA ASN A 331 4.37 -26.88 -0.44
C ASN A 331 4.70 -26.64 -1.92
N GLU A 332 4.64 -25.39 -2.34
CA GLU A 332 4.81 -24.97 -3.73
C GLU A 332 6.03 -24.06 -3.91
N ALA A 333 6.39 -23.80 -5.18
CA ALA A 333 7.43 -22.84 -5.52
C ALA A 333 7.03 -21.41 -5.13
N GLU A 334 8.02 -20.62 -4.75
CA GLU A 334 7.85 -19.21 -4.42
C GLU A 334 7.82 -18.35 -5.70
N VAL A 335 6.97 -17.33 -5.70
CA VAL A 335 7.09 -16.19 -6.61
C VAL A 335 7.91 -15.09 -5.94
N THR A 336 8.67 -14.34 -6.72
CA THR A 336 9.60 -13.32 -6.19
C THR A 336 9.39 -11.98 -6.87
N ALA A 337 9.58 -10.90 -6.12
CA ALA A 337 9.71 -9.53 -6.62
C ALA A 337 10.93 -8.86 -5.98
N GLU A 338 11.49 -7.87 -6.68
CA GLU A 338 12.67 -7.14 -6.25
C GLU A 338 12.44 -5.64 -6.35
N GLU A 339 13.04 -4.90 -5.43
CA GLU A 339 12.91 -3.45 -5.33
C GLU A 339 14.24 -2.82 -4.91
N SER A 340 14.50 -1.59 -5.40
CA SER A 340 15.65 -0.79 -4.96
C SER A 340 15.18 0.25 -3.96
N VAL A 341 15.84 0.31 -2.80
CA VAL A 341 15.44 1.15 -1.68
C VAL A 341 16.60 2.04 -1.26
N SER A 342 16.38 3.35 -1.29
CA SER A 342 17.38 4.35 -0.91
C SER A 342 17.19 4.79 0.53
N LEU A 343 18.19 4.57 1.39
CA LEU A 343 18.24 5.16 2.73
C LEU A 343 19.17 6.38 2.70
N THR A 344 18.59 7.57 2.55
CA THR A 344 19.35 8.83 2.44
C THR A 344 19.41 9.55 3.78
N THR A 345 20.50 9.38 4.54
CA THR A 345 20.66 10.06 5.83
C THR A 345 21.43 11.38 5.75
N VAL A 346 22.12 11.63 4.63
CA VAL A 346 22.96 12.81 4.41
C VAL A 346 22.59 13.49 3.10
N THR A 347 22.14 14.74 3.21
CA THR A 347 21.93 15.64 2.08
C THR A 347 22.73 16.94 2.29
N TRP A 348 22.76 17.80 1.28
CA TRP A 348 23.48 19.07 1.32
C TRP A 348 22.53 20.22 1.06
N VAL A 349 22.52 21.20 1.96
CA VAL A 349 21.76 22.43 1.84
C VAL A 349 22.70 23.52 1.30
N PRO A 350 22.33 24.21 0.20
CA PRO A 350 23.14 25.28 -0.35
C PRO A 350 23.24 26.46 0.63
N GLY A 351 24.44 27.01 0.81
CA GLY A 351 24.65 28.28 1.50
C GLY A 351 24.14 29.48 0.70
N GLU A 352 24.13 30.66 1.31
CA GLU A 352 23.55 31.85 0.69
C GLU A 352 24.31 32.31 -0.56
N GLU A 353 25.64 32.19 -0.59
CA GLU A 353 26.44 32.65 -1.72
C GLU A 353 26.25 31.80 -2.98
N ILE A 354 26.06 30.49 -2.86
CA ILE A 354 25.74 29.65 -4.01
C ILE A 354 24.34 29.94 -4.54
N LYS A 355 23.35 30.19 -3.68
CA LYS A 355 21.99 30.59 -4.11
C LYS A 355 22.02 31.89 -4.90
N LYS A 356 22.80 32.88 -4.45
CA LYS A 356 23.03 34.14 -5.18
C LYS A 356 23.74 33.89 -6.51
N ALA A 357 24.77 33.03 -6.52
CA ALA A 357 25.50 32.67 -7.72
C ALA A 357 24.61 31.95 -8.73
N TRP A 358 23.75 31.01 -8.33
CA TRP A 358 22.79 30.36 -9.21
C TRP A 358 21.90 31.36 -9.95
N LYS A 359 21.38 32.38 -9.25
CA LYS A 359 20.58 33.44 -9.85
C LYS A 359 21.38 34.30 -10.83
N ARG A 360 22.60 34.71 -10.44
CA ARG A 360 23.48 35.56 -11.26
C ARG A 360 24.04 34.84 -12.49
N CYS A 361 24.40 33.58 -12.33
CA CYS A 361 25.11 32.76 -13.32
C CYS A 361 24.16 32.00 -14.25
N ASN A 362 22.86 32.01 -13.93
CA ASN A 362 21.81 31.49 -14.81
C ASN A 362 20.61 32.43 -14.91
N PRO A 363 20.79 33.68 -15.37
CA PRO A 363 19.68 34.64 -15.48
C PRO A 363 18.59 34.15 -16.44
N PHE A 364 18.95 33.32 -17.41
CA PHE A 364 18.03 32.67 -18.33
C PHE A 364 17.25 31.51 -17.69
N TYR A 365 17.81 30.80 -16.69
CA TYR A 365 17.10 29.73 -15.98
C TYR A 365 15.95 30.26 -15.12
N ALA A 366 16.12 31.43 -14.49
CA ALA A 366 15.01 32.09 -13.79
C ALA A 366 13.82 32.28 -14.73
N ARG A 367 14.08 32.75 -15.96
CA ARG A 367 13.06 32.93 -17.00
C ARG A 367 12.45 31.60 -17.48
N VAL A 368 13.25 30.56 -17.65
CA VAL A 368 12.76 29.21 -18.03
C VAL A 368 11.85 28.65 -16.92
N ASN A 369 12.26 28.75 -15.66
CA ASN A 369 11.48 28.32 -14.50
C ASN A 369 10.14 29.08 -14.39
N ASP A 370 10.15 30.40 -14.55
CA ASP A 370 8.92 31.20 -14.57
C ASP A 370 7.96 30.75 -15.68
N THR A 371 8.51 30.38 -16.84
CA THR A 371 7.71 29.86 -17.96
C THR A 371 7.14 28.47 -17.68
N PHE A 372 7.87 27.61 -16.94
CA PHE A 372 7.37 26.31 -16.48
C PHE A 372 6.28 26.43 -15.43
N TRP A 373 6.42 27.36 -14.48
CA TRP A 373 5.37 27.66 -13.50
C TRP A 373 4.10 28.13 -14.21
N TYR A 374 4.23 29.06 -15.16
CA TYR A 374 3.12 29.51 -15.97
C TYR A 374 2.46 28.36 -16.76
N LEU A 375 3.24 27.48 -17.38
CA LEU A 375 2.71 26.30 -18.09
C LEU A 375 1.99 25.33 -17.13
N THR A 376 2.57 25.06 -15.96
CA THR A 376 2.00 24.16 -14.95
C THR A 376 0.68 24.70 -14.41
N GLU A 377 0.61 26.00 -14.14
CA GLU A 377 -0.61 26.69 -13.76
C GLU A 377 -1.70 26.52 -14.83
N ARG A 378 -1.36 26.73 -16.11
CA ARG A 378 -2.32 26.57 -17.23
C ARG A 378 -2.78 25.14 -17.42
N LEU A 379 -1.89 24.16 -17.27
CA LEU A 379 -2.24 22.73 -17.34
C LEU A 379 -3.12 22.30 -16.16
N SER A 380 -2.85 22.81 -14.96
CA SER A 380 -3.67 22.57 -13.77
C SER A 380 -5.07 23.18 -13.93
N ASP A 381 -5.16 24.44 -14.37
CA ASP A 381 -6.44 25.10 -14.67
C ASP A 381 -7.23 24.31 -15.72
N ALA A 382 -6.60 23.87 -16.80
CA ALA A 382 -7.26 23.06 -17.84
C ALA A 382 -7.77 21.70 -17.32
N LYS A 383 -7.02 21.03 -16.44
CA LYS A 383 -7.41 19.77 -15.81
C LYS A 383 -8.63 19.93 -14.88
N ASN A 384 -8.80 21.11 -14.29
CA ASN A 384 -9.85 21.38 -13.30
C ASN A 384 -11.11 22.04 -13.91
N ARG A 385 -11.12 22.33 -15.22
CA ARG A 385 -12.27 22.90 -15.93
C ARG A 385 -13.21 21.83 -16.49
N PRO A 386 -14.50 22.16 -16.72
CA PRO A 386 -15.44 21.27 -17.42
C PRO A 386 -14.94 20.90 -18.83
N ASP A 387 -15.09 19.63 -19.20
CA ASP A 387 -14.73 19.07 -20.51
C ASP A 387 -15.84 19.38 -21.56
N PRO A 388 -15.53 19.91 -22.77
CA PRO A 388 -14.19 20.23 -23.28
C PRO A 388 -13.61 21.57 -22.80
N PRO A 389 -12.28 21.66 -22.64
CA PRO A 389 -11.62 22.93 -22.35
C PRO A 389 -11.86 23.91 -23.50
N SER A 390 -12.00 25.20 -23.17
CA SER A 390 -12.23 26.24 -24.17
C SER A 390 -11.06 26.34 -25.16
N GLU A 391 -11.36 26.61 -26.44
CA GLU A 391 -10.33 26.80 -27.47
C GLU A 391 -9.29 27.87 -27.08
N ARG A 392 -9.74 28.90 -26.35
CA ARG A 392 -8.86 29.92 -25.77
C ARG A 392 -7.89 29.32 -24.75
N GLY A 393 -8.38 28.48 -23.83
CA GLY A 393 -7.53 27.79 -22.85
C GLY A 393 -6.51 26.87 -23.51
N VAL A 394 -6.92 26.11 -24.52
CA VAL A 394 -5.99 25.26 -25.31
C VAL A 394 -4.94 26.11 -26.01
N ARG A 395 -5.32 27.24 -26.62
CA ARG A 395 -4.37 28.15 -27.28
C ARG A 395 -3.37 28.75 -26.29
N GLU A 396 -3.80 29.14 -25.09
CA GLU A 396 -2.93 29.66 -24.04
C GLU A 396 -1.90 28.61 -23.59
N ILE A 397 -2.30 27.32 -23.50
CA ILE A 397 -1.36 26.22 -23.20
C ILE A 397 -0.34 26.05 -24.33
N VAL A 398 -0.77 26.04 -25.59
CA VAL A 398 0.15 25.94 -26.74
C VAL A 398 1.15 27.09 -26.75
N GLN A 399 0.70 28.31 -26.49
CA GLN A 399 1.58 29.48 -26.38
C GLN A 399 2.57 29.36 -25.21
N ALA A 400 2.14 28.85 -24.06
CA ALA A 400 3.02 28.59 -22.93
C ALA A 400 4.09 27.53 -23.28
N VAL A 401 3.71 26.45 -23.97
CA VAL A 401 4.67 25.43 -24.45
C VAL A 401 5.69 26.04 -25.43
N GLU A 402 5.25 26.86 -26.38
CA GLU A 402 6.16 27.56 -27.30
C GLU A 402 7.12 28.50 -26.57
N GLN A 403 6.65 29.19 -25.52
CA GLN A 403 7.51 30.04 -24.70
C GLN A 403 8.57 29.23 -23.98
N VAL A 404 8.22 28.06 -23.42
CA VAL A 404 9.19 27.14 -22.79
C VAL A 404 10.22 26.69 -23.82
N GLN A 405 9.77 26.23 -25.01
CA GLN A 405 10.67 25.78 -26.07
C GLN A 405 11.63 26.89 -26.53
N LYS A 406 11.13 28.12 -26.76
CA LYS A 406 11.96 29.28 -27.11
C LYS A 406 12.95 29.64 -26.00
N ALA A 407 12.55 29.51 -24.74
CA ALA A 407 13.43 29.77 -23.60
C ALA A 407 14.55 28.70 -23.50
N VAL A 408 14.22 27.43 -23.73
CA VAL A 408 15.17 26.32 -23.79
C VAL A 408 16.14 26.47 -24.97
N ALA A 409 15.66 26.82 -26.16
CA ALA A 409 16.49 27.05 -27.35
C ALA A 409 17.52 28.18 -27.12
N ARG A 410 17.08 29.32 -26.59
CA ARG A 410 17.97 30.44 -26.23
C ARG A 410 19.00 30.04 -25.18
N TYR A 411 18.61 29.16 -24.26
CA TYR A 411 19.51 28.65 -23.24
C TYR A 411 20.57 27.71 -23.84
N ALA A 412 20.17 26.79 -24.71
CA ALA A 412 21.07 25.89 -25.41
C ALA A 412 22.13 26.66 -26.21
N GLU A 413 21.70 27.69 -26.93
CA GLU A 413 22.58 28.59 -27.70
C GLU A 413 23.57 29.34 -26.80
N ALA A 414 23.08 30.02 -25.76
CA ALA A 414 23.92 30.76 -24.82
C ALA A 414 24.87 29.84 -24.02
N GLY A 415 24.45 28.60 -23.80
CA GLY A 415 25.20 27.60 -23.07
C GLY A 415 26.23 26.83 -23.89
N HIS A 416 26.25 27.02 -25.22
CA HIS A 416 26.96 26.15 -26.17
C HIS A 416 26.64 24.65 -25.96
N GLN A 417 25.37 24.34 -25.68
CA GLN A 417 24.87 22.98 -25.46
C GLN A 417 23.79 22.65 -26.50
N ALA A 418 23.52 21.36 -26.72
CA ALA A 418 22.38 20.94 -27.52
C ALA A 418 21.08 21.11 -26.71
N GLU A 419 19.96 21.47 -27.35
CA GLU A 419 18.66 21.59 -26.67
C GLU A 419 18.25 20.31 -25.93
N ALA A 420 18.57 19.14 -26.50
CA ALA A 420 18.32 17.84 -25.86
C ALA A 420 19.05 17.71 -24.51
N GLU A 421 20.24 18.28 -24.40
CA GLU A 421 21.03 18.28 -23.16
C GLU A 421 20.40 19.19 -22.11
N VAL A 422 19.87 20.34 -22.53
CA VAL A 422 19.13 21.27 -21.65
C VAL A 422 17.84 20.64 -21.14
N TRP A 423 17.09 19.97 -22.01
CA TRP A 423 15.89 19.21 -21.63
C TRP A 423 16.21 18.08 -20.65
N ARG A 424 17.33 17.37 -20.85
CA ARG A 424 17.80 16.34 -19.92
C ARG A 424 18.11 16.92 -18.54
N GLN A 425 18.79 18.06 -18.49
CA GLN A 425 19.11 18.74 -17.23
C GLN A 425 17.84 19.22 -16.51
N LEU A 426 16.86 19.76 -17.24
CA LEU A 426 15.54 20.15 -16.70
C LEU A 426 14.71 18.97 -16.18
N GLY A 427 14.83 17.81 -16.82
CA GLY A 427 14.13 16.58 -16.41
C GLY A 427 14.78 15.86 -15.22
N THR A 428 15.97 16.27 -14.78
CA THR A 428 16.68 15.62 -13.67
C THR A 428 16.25 16.25 -12.34
N PRO A 429 15.62 15.51 -11.40
CA PRO A 429 14.99 16.06 -10.18
C PRO A 429 15.92 16.79 -9.18
N SER A 430 17.21 16.91 -9.46
CA SER A 430 18.21 17.55 -8.59
C SER A 430 18.67 18.93 -9.07
N GLY A 431 18.22 19.39 -10.26
CA GLY A 431 18.71 20.64 -10.85
C GLY A 431 18.13 21.90 -10.20
N LEU A 432 16.82 21.92 -9.92
CA LEU A 432 16.10 23.11 -9.44
C LEU A 432 14.76 22.69 -8.82
N ARG A 433 14.62 22.77 -7.49
CA ARG A 433 13.30 22.99 -6.88
C ARG A 433 13.38 24.15 -5.91
N SER A 434 12.55 25.17 -6.18
CA SER A 434 11.98 26.02 -5.14
C SER A 434 11.12 25.12 -4.26
N THR A 435 11.29 25.25 -2.94
CA THR A 435 10.52 24.57 -1.90
C THR A 435 9.03 24.87 -2.04
N ASP A 436 8.23 23.89 -2.44
CA ASP A 436 6.88 23.66 -1.93
C ASP A 436 6.41 22.24 -2.34
N PRO A 437 6.04 21.36 -1.40
CA PRO A 437 5.50 20.04 -1.71
C PRO A 437 4.07 20.14 -2.25
N VAL A 438 3.81 19.40 -3.33
CA VAL A 438 2.43 19.03 -3.74
C VAL A 438 1.84 18.19 -2.60
N PRO A 439 0.56 18.38 -2.21
CA PRO A 439 -0.06 17.59 -1.15
C PRO A 439 0.03 16.09 -1.45
N ALA A 440 0.38 15.32 -0.42
CA ALA A 440 0.51 13.87 -0.51
C ALA A 440 -0.77 13.21 -1.03
N ALA A 441 -0.59 12.18 -1.84
CA ALA A 441 -1.64 11.23 -2.17
C ALA A 441 -2.14 10.52 -0.89
N VAL A 442 -3.33 9.95 -1.01
CA VAL A 442 -4.11 9.26 0.03
C VAL A 442 -3.24 8.42 0.98
N ASP A 443 -3.44 8.68 2.27
CA ASP A 443 -2.76 8.05 3.41
C ASP A 443 -2.94 6.52 3.45
N MET A 444 -1.84 5.81 3.19
CA MET A 444 -1.71 4.36 3.37
C MET A 444 -0.93 3.99 4.67
N THR A 445 -0.65 4.95 5.56
CA THR A 445 0.39 4.86 6.62
C THR A 445 -0.04 4.22 7.94
N ARG A 446 -1.12 3.46 7.99
CA ARG A 446 -1.65 3.03 9.29
C ARG A 446 -1.02 1.75 9.89
N LEU A 447 -0.10 1.10 9.21
CA LEU A 447 0.73 0.05 9.83
C LEU A 447 1.97 0.69 10.46
N ARG A 448 2.19 0.47 11.76
CA ARG A 448 3.42 0.88 12.46
C ARG A 448 3.84 -0.20 13.45
N LEU A 449 5.12 -0.54 13.44
CA LEU A 449 5.74 -1.30 14.53
C LEU A 449 5.88 -0.40 15.76
N ARG A 450 5.62 -0.94 16.95
CA ARG A 450 5.85 -0.19 18.19
C ARG A 450 7.36 -0.09 18.44
N ASP A 451 7.86 1.12 18.70
CA ASP A 451 9.24 1.30 19.14
C ASP A 451 9.44 0.62 20.51
N ALA A 452 10.52 -0.14 20.67
CA ALA A 452 10.83 -0.90 21.89
C ALA A 452 11.27 -0.02 23.09
N GLY A 453 10.99 1.29 23.08
CA GLY A 453 11.60 2.26 24.00
C GLY A 453 10.66 3.17 24.80
N GLN A 454 9.33 3.09 24.63
CA GLN A 454 8.39 3.89 25.43
C GLN A 454 7.50 2.98 26.29
N GLY A 455 8.11 2.38 27.31
CA GLY A 455 7.42 1.73 28.41
C GLY A 455 8.00 2.21 29.73
N GLN A 456 7.15 2.86 30.54
CA GLN A 456 7.33 3.24 31.95
C GLN A 456 8.15 4.51 32.25
N GLY A 457 7.41 5.62 32.35
CA GLY A 457 7.79 6.76 33.18
C GLY A 457 6.51 7.43 33.70
N LEU A 458 6.44 7.63 35.02
CA LEU A 458 5.48 8.44 35.79
C LEU A 458 4.18 7.74 36.25
N ARG A 459 4.28 7.08 37.40
CA ARG A 459 3.39 7.34 38.55
C ARG A 459 4.23 7.33 39.82
N ASP A 460 4.54 8.52 40.31
CA ASP A 460 5.06 8.77 41.64
C ASP A 460 3.85 9.17 42.49
N ASP A 461 3.34 8.24 43.30
CA ASP A 461 2.21 8.46 44.20
C ASP A 461 2.72 9.16 45.48
N GLY A 462 2.81 10.48 45.42
CA GLY A 462 2.93 11.34 46.59
C GLY A 462 1.62 11.36 47.38
N LYS A 463 1.55 10.60 48.48
CA LYS A 463 0.52 10.75 49.52
C LYS A 463 0.90 11.89 50.45
N GLU A 464 0.19 13.01 50.39
CA GLU A 464 0.08 13.97 51.48
C GLU A 464 -1.13 13.66 52.37
N VAL A 465 -0.89 13.74 53.67
CA VAL A 465 -1.83 13.58 54.80
C VAL A 465 -2.63 14.87 54.99
N PRO A 466 -3.92 14.83 55.36
CA PRO A 466 -4.56 15.96 56.00
C PRO A 466 -4.74 15.69 57.51
N GLU A 467 -4.02 16.45 58.33
CA GLU A 467 -4.38 16.74 59.73
C GLU A 467 -5.06 18.11 59.79
N SER A 468 -6.35 18.10 60.10
CA SER A 468 -7.09 19.18 60.78
C SER A 468 -8.36 18.49 61.31
N GLY A 469 -8.66 18.39 62.60
CA GLY A 469 -8.49 19.39 63.64
C GLY A 469 -9.88 19.90 64.03
N ALA A 470 -10.62 19.09 64.81
CA ALA A 470 -11.73 19.39 65.74
C ALA A 470 -12.60 18.14 65.94
#